data_AF-A0A947J474-F1
#
_entry.id   AF-A0A947J474-F1
#
_cell.length_a   1.000
_cell.length_b   1.000
_cell.length_c   1.000
_cell.angle_alpha   90.00
_cell.angle_beta   90.00
_cell.angle_gamma   90.00
#
_symmetry.space_group_name_H-M   'P 1'
#
loop_
_entity.id
_entity.type
_entity.pdbx_description
1 polymer ?
#
loop_
_entity_poly.entity_id
_entity_poly.type
_entity_poly.pdbx_seq_one_letter_code
_entity_poly.pdbx_strand_id
1 'polypeptide(L)'
;MKRSALVISVCVVLMSLAAVAQIENFPGLILSDMQLISQESLPHWTPRWTGPIQAATIAAWFAEHGYPALMQDYNGDGVIDELDTIELADIFGRGSMAADSERGTTDVRLVLGLAQHIATQYPGEFVLKIYDAGFPGEFTGEGVGGFDPHMIPGIELILQNDPTLQAYEFEMYDGEGVIVGLENEPRRNTYLSGRSFLLEQSPEGYTPVYFAWAEEDRWASGHQGKVLETIGKMDPQFFVEYRGDWELVEFMLALSPTEEHEIGSQEHICPEDAIAYHVTTTATRYGDVQVEECVLRDGDYDTYIWIVTNISYVADGCGLCSYIVPNPLPLPTVSHW
;
A
#
# COMPACT_ATOMS: atom_id res chain seq x y z
N MET A 1 -73.31 18.09 -17.76
CA MET A 1 -73.04 19.41 -17.15
C MET A 1 -71.54 19.52 -16.86
N LYS A 2 -70.90 20.56 -17.42
CA LYS A 2 -69.67 21.25 -16.99
C LYS A 2 -68.36 20.41 -16.95
N ARG A 3 -67.47 20.63 -17.93
CA ARG A 3 -66.27 21.52 -17.89
C ARG A 3 -65.06 20.76 -17.30
N SER A 4 -64.11 20.28 -18.11
CA SER A 4 -63.00 21.02 -18.77
C SER A 4 -61.75 21.16 -17.90
N ALA A 5 -60.61 20.96 -18.58
CA ALA A 5 -59.23 21.35 -18.24
C ALA A 5 -58.40 20.33 -17.44
N LEU A 6 -57.35 19.67 -17.96
CA LEU A 6 -56.13 20.10 -18.70
C LEU A 6 -54.92 20.12 -17.75
N VAL A 7 -54.03 19.15 -17.98
CA VAL A 7 -52.54 19.20 -17.91
C VAL A 7 -51.90 19.47 -16.54
N ILE A 8 -50.99 18.57 -16.14
CA ILE A 8 -49.55 18.82 -15.97
C ILE A 8 -48.88 17.45 -15.71
N SER A 9 -47.94 17.09 -16.57
CA SER A 9 -46.95 16.04 -16.33
C SER A 9 -46.27 16.26 -14.98
N VAL A 10 -46.30 15.27 -14.10
CA VAL A 10 -45.29 15.15 -13.04
C VAL A 10 -44.54 13.86 -13.32
N CYS A 11 -43.39 14.03 -13.95
CA CYS A 11 -42.32 13.06 -14.00
C CYS A 11 -42.09 12.51 -12.60
N VAL A 12 -42.56 11.30 -12.32
CA VAL A 12 -42.08 10.50 -11.20
C VAL A 12 -40.73 9.95 -11.65
N VAL A 13 -39.74 10.84 -11.71
CA VAL A 13 -38.34 10.46 -11.49
C VAL A 13 -38.29 10.14 -10.00
N LEU A 14 -38.63 8.90 -9.67
CA LEU A 14 -38.29 8.34 -8.37
C LEU A 14 -36.78 8.42 -8.30
N MET A 15 -36.36 9.39 -7.51
CA MET A 15 -34.99 9.67 -7.14
C MET A 15 -34.31 8.34 -6.83
N SER A 16 -33.44 7.94 -7.75
CA SER A 16 -32.20 7.29 -7.42
C SER A 16 -31.57 8.10 -6.29
N LEU A 17 -31.84 7.67 -5.05
CA LEU A 17 -30.92 7.81 -3.94
C LEU A 17 -29.66 7.06 -4.37
N ALA A 18 -28.85 7.71 -5.21
CA ALA A 18 -27.43 7.50 -5.15
C ALA A 18 -27.08 7.86 -3.71
N ALA A 19 -26.92 6.84 -2.88
CA ALA A 19 -26.07 6.93 -1.73
C ALA A 19 -24.71 7.31 -2.31
N VAL A 20 -24.46 8.62 -2.42
CA VAL A 20 -23.10 9.13 -2.43
C VAL A 20 -22.59 8.63 -1.10
N ALA A 21 -21.75 7.60 -1.13
CA ALA A 21 -20.97 7.20 0.03
C ALA A 21 -20.33 8.51 0.52
N GLN A 22 -20.83 9.04 1.63
CA GLN A 22 -20.09 10.06 2.33
C GLN A 22 -18.81 9.36 2.71
N ILE A 23 -17.71 9.75 2.06
CA ILE A 23 -16.38 9.53 2.60
C ILE A 23 -16.46 10.22 3.97
N GLU A 24 -16.74 9.43 5.01
CA GLU A 24 -16.57 9.92 6.37
C GLU A 24 -15.16 10.48 6.41
N ASN A 25 -15.02 11.72 6.86
CA ASN A 25 -13.71 12.27 7.18
C ASN A 25 -13.06 11.29 8.16
N PHE A 26 -12.17 10.43 7.66
CA PHE A 26 -11.39 9.50 8.45
C PHE A 26 -10.22 10.32 8.99
N PRO A 27 -10.17 10.66 10.30
CA PRO A 27 -8.94 11.18 10.90
C PRO A 27 -7.97 10.01 11.05
N GLY A 28 -7.43 9.53 9.93
CA GLY A 28 -6.65 8.31 9.85
C GLY A 28 -5.99 8.19 8.49
N LEU A 29 -5.21 7.13 8.30
CA LEU A 29 -4.59 6.82 7.03
C LEU A 29 -5.37 5.70 6.34
N ILE A 30 -5.58 5.81 5.03
CA ILE A 30 -6.11 4.73 4.19
C ILE A 30 -5.27 4.62 2.91
N LEU A 31 -4.66 3.46 2.69
CA LEU A 31 -4.07 3.05 1.42
C LEU A 31 -5.18 2.42 0.56
N SER A 32 -5.72 3.16 -0.41
CA SER A 32 -6.90 2.74 -1.17
C SER A 32 -6.58 1.99 -2.47
N ASP A 33 -5.33 2.01 -2.90
CA ASP A 33 -4.82 1.61 -4.21
C ASP A 33 -4.01 0.31 -4.19
N MET A 34 -4.01 -0.42 -3.08
CA MET A 34 -3.35 -1.72 -3.02
C MET A 34 -3.99 -2.71 -3.98
N GLN A 35 -3.17 -3.40 -4.78
CA GLN A 35 -3.61 -4.51 -5.62
C GLN A 35 -4.01 -5.73 -4.77
N LEU A 36 -5.32 -5.91 -4.59
CA LEU A 36 -5.87 -6.98 -3.76
C LEU A 36 -5.97 -8.28 -4.57
N ILE A 37 -4.99 -9.17 -4.42
CA ILE A 37 -5.01 -10.48 -5.08
C ILE A 37 -5.52 -11.59 -4.15
N SER A 38 -6.20 -12.57 -4.73
CA SER A 38 -6.80 -13.67 -3.98
C SER A 38 -5.92 -14.92 -3.95
N GLN A 39 -5.99 -15.68 -2.87
CA GLN A 39 -5.45 -17.03 -2.78
C GLN A 39 -6.11 -18.02 -3.77
N GLU A 40 -7.27 -17.71 -4.34
CA GLU A 40 -7.93 -18.54 -5.36
C GLU A 40 -7.42 -18.24 -6.79
N SER A 41 -6.51 -17.27 -6.96
CA SER A 41 -5.97 -16.86 -8.26
C SER A 41 -5.24 -17.99 -9.01
N LEU A 42 -4.54 -18.86 -8.28
CA LEU A 42 -3.86 -20.03 -8.84
C LEU A 42 -4.34 -21.33 -8.18
N PRO A 43 -4.53 -22.41 -8.96
CA PRO A 43 -5.19 -23.63 -8.47
C PRO A 43 -4.38 -24.41 -7.42
N HIS A 44 -3.07 -24.19 -7.33
CA HIS A 44 -2.22 -24.84 -6.34
C HIS A 44 -2.03 -24.01 -5.07
N TRP A 45 -2.47 -22.76 -5.05
CA TRP A 45 -2.46 -21.95 -3.83
C TRP A 45 -3.50 -22.48 -2.86
N THR A 46 -3.16 -22.42 -1.58
CA THR A 46 -4.06 -22.80 -0.49
C THR A 46 -4.34 -21.61 0.41
N PRO A 47 -5.25 -21.71 1.39
CA PRO A 47 -5.45 -20.66 2.37
C PRO A 47 -4.22 -20.31 3.22
N ARG A 48 -3.10 -21.01 3.04
CA ARG A 48 -1.82 -20.78 3.70
C ARG A 48 -0.81 -20.02 2.84
N TRP A 49 -1.19 -19.64 1.61
CA TRP A 49 -0.34 -18.88 0.69
C TRP A 49 -0.30 -17.36 0.98
N THR A 50 -0.71 -16.95 2.19
CA THR A 50 -0.91 -15.54 2.55
C THR A 50 0.39 -14.74 2.55
N GLY A 51 1.52 -15.31 3.00
CA GLY A 51 2.80 -14.61 3.07
C GLY A 51 3.29 -14.09 1.70
N PRO A 52 3.47 -14.96 0.70
CA PRO A 52 3.87 -14.54 -0.65
C PRO A 52 2.90 -13.54 -1.28
N ILE A 53 1.59 -13.72 -1.07
CA ILE A 53 0.57 -12.80 -1.56
C ILE A 53 0.75 -11.42 -0.93
N GLN A 54 0.85 -11.33 0.39
CA GLN A 54 0.98 -10.05 1.09
C GLN A 54 2.29 -9.34 0.71
N ALA A 55 3.39 -10.08 0.56
CA ALA A 55 4.66 -9.52 0.12
C ALA A 55 4.60 -8.97 -1.31
N ALA A 56 3.95 -9.68 -2.24
CA ALA A 56 3.75 -9.19 -3.60
C ALA A 56 2.83 -7.97 -3.62
N THR A 57 1.76 -7.94 -2.82
CA THR A 57 0.89 -6.76 -2.68
C THR A 57 1.66 -5.53 -2.18
N ILE A 58 2.57 -5.68 -1.22
CA ILE A 58 3.43 -4.56 -0.77
C ILE A 58 4.40 -4.12 -1.86
N ALA A 59 5.03 -5.06 -2.58
CA ALA A 59 5.92 -4.73 -3.69
C ALA A 59 5.19 -3.99 -4.82
N ALA A 60 3.96 -4.41 -5.16
CA ALA A 60 3.11 -3.76 -6.13
C ALA A 60 2.72 -2.34 -5.71
N TRP A 61 2.34 -2.17 -4.44
CA TRP A 61 2.04 -0.84 -3.90
C TRP A 61 3.25 0.10 -4.02
N PHE A 62 4.46 -0.32 -3.60
CA PHE A 62 5.66 0.51 -3.76
C PHE A 62 6.02 0.77 -5.24
N ALA A 63 5.76 -0.17 -6.14
CA ALA A 63 5.99 0.03 -7.57
C ALA A 63 5.14 1.16 -8.16
N GLU A 64 3.89 1.27 -7.70
CA GLU A 64 2.99 2.38 -8.04
C GLU A 64 3.38 3.69 -7.34
N HIS A 65 4.24 3.64 -6.31
CA HIS A 65 4.62 4.75 -5.44
C HIS A 65 6.11 5.11 -5.51
N GLY A 66 6.70 5.03 -6.70
CA GLY A 66 8.04 5.55 -6.98
C GLY A 66 9.16 4.50 -7.05
N TYR A 67 8.85 3.23 -6.83
CA TYR A 67 9.82 2.13 -6.93
C TYR A 67 9.46 1.12 -8.03
N PRO A 68 9.29 1.56 -9.29
CA PRO A 68 8.71 0.76 -10.36
C PRO A 68 9.46 -0.55 -10.64
N ALA A 69 10.76 -0.66 -10.35
CA ALA A 69 11.51 -1.90 -10.57
C ALA A 69 11.13 -3.03 -9.62
N LEU A 70 10.35 -2.76 -8.57
CA LEU A 70 9.80 -3.78 -7.67
C LEU A 70 8.75 -4.66 -8.34
N MET A 71 8.12 -4.18 -9.41
CA MET A 71 7.24 -4.95 -10.27
C MET A 71 7.79 -4.97 -11.70
N GLN A 72 7.68 -6.11 -12.35
CA GLN A 72 8.04 -6.27 -13.75
C GLN A 72 6.89 -6.97 -14.45
N ASP A 73 6.89 -6.94 -15.78
CA ASP A 73 6.01 -7.77 -16.59
C ASP A 73 6.45 -9.24 -16.45
N TYR A 74 5.92 -9.90 -15.43
CA TYR A 74 6.25 -11.27 -15.05
C TYR A 74 5.52 -12.27 -15.94
N ASN A 75 4.35 -11.90 -16.47
CA ASN A 75 3.54 -12.76 -17.32
C ASN A 75 3.89 -12.63 -18.84
N GLY A 76 4.60 -11.56 -19.22
CA GLY A 76 5.08 -11.30 -20.57
C GLY A 76 4.05 -10.72 -21.55
N ASP A 77 2.96 -10.12 -21.05
CA ASP A 77 1.88 -9.56 -21.87
C ASP A 77 2.07 -8.08 -22.23
N GLY A 78 3.11 -7.45 -21.68
CA GLY A 78 3.49 -6.07 -21.94
C GLY A 78 2.77 -5.03 -21.07
N VAL A 79 1.97 -5.46 -20.10
CA VAL A 79 1.30 -4.63 -19.09
C VAL A 79 1.82 -5.05 -17.72
N ILE A 80 1.97 -4.09 -16.79
CA ILE A 80 2.26 -4.41 -15.39
C ILE A 80 0.96 -4.18 -14.61
N ASP A 81 0.29 -5.26 -14.21
CA ASP A 81 -1.01 -5.22 -13.52
C ASP A 81 -1.15 -6.30 -12.42
N GLU A 82 -2.38 -6.53 -11.94
CA GLU A 82 -2.64 -7.51 -10.88
C GLU A 82 -2.25 -8.94 -11.26
N LEU A 83 -2.19 -9.28 -12.55
CA LEU A 83 -1.71 -10.59 -13.01
C LEU A 83 -0.21 -10.75 -12.73
N ASP A 84 0.58 -9.68 -12.84
CA ASP A 84 2.00 -9.71 -12.47
C ASP A 84 2.19 -9.80 -10.96
N THR A 85 1.30 -9.19 -10.18
CA THR A 85 1.30 -9.36 -8.72
C THR A 85 0.99 -10.80 -8.34
N ILE A 86 0.09 -11.48 -9.07
CA ILE A 86 -0.17 -12.92 -8.91
C ILE A 86 1.08 -13.75 -9.26
N GLU A 87 1.75 -13.46 -10.37
CA GLU A 87 2.97 -14.17 -10.78
C GLU A 87 4.13 -13.94 -9.80
N LEU A 88 4.34 -12.72 -9.31
CA LEU A 88 5.33 -12.41 -8.29
C LEU A 88 5.07 -13.17 -6.99
N ALA A 89 3.81 -13.22 -6.54
CA ALA A 89 3.42 -14.02 -5.38
C ALA A 89 3.69 -15.52 -5.60
N ASP A 90 3.56 -16.03 -6.82
CA ASP A 90 3.89 -17.43 -7.11
C ASP A 90 5.41 -17.67 -7.10
N ILE A 91 6.19 -16.73 -7.66
CA ILE A 91 7.65 -16.74 -7.63
C ILE A 91 8.16 -16.72 -6.19
N PHE A 92 7.62 -15.86 -5.34
CA PHE A 92 7.94 -15.82 -3.91
C PHE A 92 7.59 -17.14 -3.23
N GLY A 93 6.36 -17.63 -3.39
CA GLY A 93 5.88 -18.83 -2.73
C GLY A 93 6.65 -20.08 -3.14
N ARG A 94 6.93 -20.27 -4.43
CA ARG A 94 7.69 -21.43 -4.91
C ARG A 94 9.19 -21.30 -4.69
N GLY A 95 9.68 -20.07 -4.56
CA GLY A 95 11.08 -19.74 -4.44
C GLY A 95 11.52 -19.50 -3.00
N SER A 96 11.93 -18.27 -2.72
CA SER A 96 12.61 -17.89 -1.47
C SER A 96 11.74 -18.03 -0.23
N MET A 97 10.42 -17.80 -0.34
CA MET A 97 9.48 -17.90 0.78
C MET A 97 8.99 -19.33 1.03
N ALA A 98 9.25 -20.25 0.09
CA ALA A 98 9.00 -21.70 0.22
C ALA A 98 7.65 -22.04 0.88
N ALA A 99 6.56 -21.42 0.40
CA ALA A 99 5.23 -21.58 0.93
C ALA A 99 4.78 -23.05 0.88
N ASP A 100 4.47 -23.60 2.05
CA ASP A 100 3.94 -24.95 2.19
C ASP A 100 2.40 -24.91 2.18
N SER A 101 1.78 -25.88 1.49
CA SER A 101 0.33 -25.92 1.35
C SER A 101 -0.41 -26.18 2.66
N GLU A 102 0.22 -26.81 3.65
CA GLU A 102 -0.36 -27.15 4.95
C GLU A 102 0.04 -26.17 6.07
N ARG A 103 1.27 -25.65 6.03
CA ARG A 103 1.84 -24.78 7.07
C ARG A 103 1.89 -23.32 6.67
N GLY A 104 2.01 -23.03 5.38
CA GLY A 104 2.23 -21.68 4.86
C GLY A 104 3.70 -21.30 4.85
N THR A 105 3.94 -20.01 4.91
CA THR A 105 5.28 -19.40 4.97
C THR A 105 5.61 -19.06 6.41
N THR A 106 6.84 -19.34 6.84
CA THR A 106 7.34 -18.91 8.17
C THR A 106 7.81 -17.46 8.13
N ASP A 107 7.84 -16.77 9.26
CA ASP A 107 8.27 -15.37 9.34
C ASP A 107 9.67 -15.19 8.76
N VAL A 108 10.57 -16.12 9.09
CA VAL A 108 11.94 -16.17 8.53
C VAL A 108 11.94 -16.20 7.01
N ARG A 109 11.09 -17.03 6.41
CA ARG A 109 11.01 -17.19 4.96
C ARG A 109 10.39 -15.97 4.29
N LEU A 110 9.38 -15.37 4.92
CA LEU A 110 8.78 -14.11 4.48
C LEU A 110 9.83 -12.99 4.44
N VAL A 111 10.54 -12.77 5.56
CA VAL A 111 11.61 -11.77 5.69
C VAL A 111 12.67 -11.99 4.63
N LEU A 112 13.20 -13.21 4.51
CA LEU A 112 14.28 -13.50 3.56
C LEU A 112 13.83 -13.30 2.11
N GLY A 113 12.61 -13.74 1.77
CA GLY A 113 12.10 -13.63 0.41
C GLY A 113 11.86 -12.20 -0.02
N LEU A 114 11.22 -11.39 0.85
CA LEU A 114 10.98 -9.98 0.57
C LEU A 114 12.30 -9.21 0.50
N ALA A 115 13.17 -9.36 1.51
CA ALA A 115 14.45 -8.67 1.56
C ALA A 115 15.35 -8.99 0.35
N GLN A 116 15.39 -10.24 -0.12
CA GLN A 116 16.14 -10.61 -1.33
C GLN A 116 15.60 -9.91 -2.58
N HIS A 117 14.28 -9.82 -2.71
CA HIS A 117 13.64 -9.12 -3.83
C HIS A 117 14.00 -7.63 -3.82
N ILE A 118 13.76 -6.96 -2.69
CA ILE A 118 14.04 -5.54 -2.53
C ILE A 118 15.53 -5.23 -2.77
N ALA A 119 16.44 -5.97 -2.14
CA ALA A 119 17.87 -5.76 -2.29
C ALA A 119 18.38 -6.01 -3.71
N THR A 120 17.69 -6.84 -4.49
CA THR A 120 18.04 -7.08 -5.90
C THR A 120 17.64 -5.90 -6.79
N GLN A 121 16.47 -5.31 -6.56
CA GLN A 121 15.96 -4.22 -7.40
C GLN A 121 16.48 -2.85 -6.96
N TYR A 122 16.59 -2.63 -5.64
CA TYR A 122 16.94 -1.35 -5.02
C TYR A 122 17.96 -1.55 -3.87
N PRO A 123 19.21 -1.93 -4.20
CA PRO A 123 20.24 -2.22 -3.20
C PRO A 123 20.61 -0.96 -2.38
N GLY A 124 20.38 -1.01 -1.07
CA GLY A 124 20.74 0.04 -0.11
C GLY A 124 19.70 1.16 0.03
N GLU A 125 18.59 1.08 -0.69
CA GLU A 125 17.54 2.10 -0.67
C GLU A 125 16.41 1.77 0.31
N PHE A 126 16.46 0.60 0.94
CA PHE A 126 15.47 0.14 1.91
C PHE A 126 16.13 -0.48 3.14
N VAL A 127 15.38 -0.46 4.24
CA VAL A 127 15.57 -1.32 5.40
C VAL A 127 14.32 -2.16 5.62
N LEU A 128 14.49 -3.30 6.27
CA LEU A 128 13.39 -4.15 6.66
C LEU A 128 13.37 -4.28 8.18
N LYS A 129 12.37 -3.66 8.81
CA LYS A 129 12.19 -3.65 10.27
C LYS A 129 11.34 -4.84 10.68
N ILE A 130 11.84 -5.65 11.61
CA ILE A 130 11.25 -6.91 12.06
C ILE A 130 10.83 -6.73 13.53
N TYR A 131 9.54 -6.65 13.76
CA TYR A 131 8.92 -6.57 15.08
C TYR A 131 8.55 -7.97 15.55
N ASP A 132 9.52 -8.63 16.16
CA ASP A 132 9.39 -9.89 16.88
C ASP A 132 10.70 -10.13 17.65
N ALA A 133 10.68 -10.01 18.98
CA ALA A 133 11.89 -10.19 19.78
C ALA A 133 12.41 -11.65 19.75
N GLY A 134 11.55 -12.60 19.39
CA GLY A 134 11.85 -14.02 19.21
C GLY A 134 12.52 -14.36 17.88
N PHE A 135 12.45 -13.46 16.89
CA PHE A 135 12.86 -13.73 15.50
C PHE A 135 14.26 -14.35 15.36
N PRO A 136 15.32 -13.90 16.06
CA PRO A 136 16.64 -14.53 15.96
C PRO A 136 16.65 -16.02 16.34
N GLY A 137 15.78 -16.41 17.27
CA GLY A 137 15.57 -17.80 17.67
C GLY A 137 14.91 -18.62 16.57
N GLU A 138 13.87 -18.06 15.95
CA GLU A 138 13.19 -18.67 14.80
C GLU A 138 14.13 -18.83 13.62
N PHE A 139 14.90 -17.79 13.34
CA PHE A 139 15.90 -17.73 12.29
C PHE A 139 16.92 -18.87 12.41
N THR A 140 17.40 -19.10 13.63
CA THR A 140 18.30 -20.21 13.94
C THR A 140 17.59 -21.56 13.82
N GLY A 141 16.33 -21.64 14.25
CA GLY A 141 15.48 -22.84 14.16
C GLY A 141 15.17 -23.28 12.73
N GLU A 142 15.07 -22.33 11.79
CA GLU A 142 14.87 -22.55 10.35
C GLU A 142 16.11 -23.15 9.67
N GLY A 143 17.27 -23.15 10.35
CA GLY A 143 18.50 -23.75 9.85
C GLY A 143 19.29 -22.88 8.88
N VAL A 144 18.98 -21.57 8.80
CA VAL A 144 19.66 -20.62 7.92
C VAL A 144 20.99 -20.13 8.51
N GLY A 145 21.17 -20.25 9.83
CA GLY A 145 22.38 -19.84 10.55
C GLY A 145 22.03 -18.96 11.75
N GLY A 146 23.01 -18.21 12.25
CA GLY A 146 22.73 -17.14 13.21
C GLY A 146 22.16 -15.93 12.50
N PHE A 147 21.23 -15.23 13.14
CA PHE A 147 20.71 -13.96 12.63
C PHE A 147 21.84 -12.92 12.56
N ASP A 148 21.97 -12.26 11.41
CA ASP A 148 22.89 -11.15 11.17
C ASP A 148 22.11 -10.06 10.40
N PRO A 149 22.04 -8.82 10.92
CA PRO A 149 21.36 -7.70 10.27
C PRO A 149 21.77 -7.43 8.81
N HIS A 150 22.98 -7.83 8.40
CA HIS A 150 23.49 -7.60 7.04
C HIS A 150 23.64 -8.88 6.21
N MET A 151 22.93 -9.94 6.60
CA MET A 151 23.08 -11.24 5.92
C MET A 151 22.57 -11.28 4.49
N ILE A 152 21.69 -10.34 4.11
CA ILE A 152 21.26 -10.14 2.73
C ILE A 152 22.00 -8.90 2.22
N PRO A 153 22.97 -9.05 1.31
CA PRO A 153 23.67 -7.89 0.75
C PRO A 153 22.70 -6.94 0.06
N GLY A 154 22.76 -5.65 0.38
CA GLY A 154 21.91 -4.62 -0.22
C GLY A 154 20.65 -4.27 0.57
N ILE A 155 20.44 -4.84 1.76
CA ILE A 155 19.36 -4.41 2.66
C ILE A 155 19.76 -4.67 4.12
N GLU A 156 19.42 -3.76 5.02
CA GLU A 156 19.61 -3.95 6.46
C GLU A 156 18.33 -4.52 7.09
N LEU A 157 18.48 -5.56 7.91
CA LEU A 157 17.41 -6.14 8.71
C LEU A 157 17.48 -5.57 10.14
N ILE A 158 16.51 -4.74 10.51
CA ILE A 158 16.48 -4.07 11.81
C ILE A 158 15.54 -4.82 12.74
N LEU A 159 16.08 -5.40 13.82
CA LEU A 159 15.27 -6.05 14.84
C LEU A 159 14.67 -5.03 15.80
N GLN A 160 13.35 -5.08 15.97
CA GLN A 160 12.56 -4.26 16.88
C GLN A 160 11.98 -5.12 18.02
N ASN A 161 11.32 -4.46 18.97
CA ASN A 161 10.54 -5.17 20.00
C ASN A 161 9.27 -5.79 19.39
N ASP A 162 8.53 -6.55 20.20
CA ASP A 162 7.28 -7.17 19.78
C ASP A 162 6.27 -6.15 19.21
N PRO A 163 5.37 -6.59 18.31
CA PRO A 163 4.39 -5.70 17.69
C PRO A 163 3.53 -4.94 18.70
N THR A 164 3.31 -3.66 18.42
CA THR A 164 2.36 -2.82 19.15
C THR A 164 1.47 -2.10 18.16
N LEU A 165 0.26 -1.75 18.58
CA LEU A 165 -0.62 -0.92 17.77
C LEU A 165 0.05 0.43 17.43
N GLN A 166 0.79 1.01 18.38
CA GLN A 166 1.51 2.26 18.15
C GLN A 166 2.59 2.12 17.06
N ALA A 167 3.32 1.01 17.03
CA ALA A 167 4.29 0.75 15.99
C ALA A 167 3.60 0.57 14.63
N TYR A 168 2.49 -0.18 14.57
CA TYR A 168 1.69 -0.29 13.35
C TYR A 168 1.23 1.07 12.83
N GLU A 169 0.66 1.92 13.70
CA GLU A 169 0.22 3.26 13.34
C GLU A 169 1.39 4.13 12.84
N PHE A 170 2.54 4.06 13.52
CA PHE A 170 3.73 4.83 13.17
C PHE A 170 4.27 4.45 11.79
N GLU A 171 4.53 3.16 11.55
CA GLU A 171 5.10 2.70 10.27
C GLU A 171 4.13 2.94 9.10
N MET A 172 2.83 2.71 9.32
CA MET A 172 1.81 3.04 8.31
C MET A 172 1.81 4.55 8.02
N TYR A 173 1.88 5.41 9.04
CA TYR A 173 1.87 6.87 8.88
C TYR A 173 3.08 7.39 8.09
N ASP A 174 4.24 6.76 8.26
CA ASP A 174 5.48 7.09 7.56
C ASP A 174 5.51 6.53 6.11
N GLY A 175 4.41 5.93 5.65
CA GLY A 175 4.30 5.42 4.28
C GLY A 175 5.10 4.14 4.08
N GLU A 176 5.20 3.29 5.10
CA GLU A 176 5.92 2.02 5.02
C GLU A 176 5.00 0.87 4.62
N GLY A 177 5.59 -0.12 3.94
CA GLY A 177 4.88 -1.34 3.58
C GLY A 177 4.81 -2.28 4.78
N VAL A 178 3.67 -2.32 5.48
CA VAL A 178 3.50 -3.14 6.68
C VAL A 178 2.86 -4.49 6.38
N ILE A 179 3.38 -5.57 6.94
CA ILE A 179 2.77 -6.91 6.95
C ILE A 179 2.67 -7.38 8.40
N VAL A 180 1.50 -7.83 8.84
CA VAL A 180 1.29 -8.44 10.16
C VAL A 180 1.09 -9.95 10.03
N GLY A 181 1.63 -10.70 10.98
CA GLY A 181 1.44 -12.15 11.13
C GLY A 181 0.53 -12.47 12.31
N LEU A 182 -0.52 -13.25 12.05
CA LEU A 182 -1.42 -13.80 13.08
C LEU A 182 -1.12 -15.28 13.29
N GLU A 183 -0.81 -15.68 14.53
CA GLU A 183 -0.59 -17.08 14.91
C GLU A 183 -1.87 -17.74 15.41
N ASN A 184 -2.82 -18.00 14.51
CA ASN A 184 -4.07 -18.67 14.90
C ASN A 184 -3.82 -20.13 15.37
N GLU A 185 -2.72 -20.74 14.92
CA GLU A 185 -2.23 -22.05 15.35
C GLU A 185 -0.69 -22.05 15.33
N PRO A 186 -0.01 -22.80 16.24
CA PRO A 186 1.44 -22.82 16.29
C PRO A 186 2.10 -23.12 14.93
N ARG A 187 2.94 -22.19 14.45
CA ARG A 187 3.67 -22.29 13.15
C ARG A 187 2.76 -22.29 11.92
N ARG A 188 1.59 -21.64 11.97
CA ARG A 188 0.62 -21.55 10.87
C ARG A 188 0.13 -20.12 10.71
N ASN A 189 1.07 -19.28 10.31
CA ASN A 189 0.88 -17.83 10.29
C ASN A 189 -0.10 -17.46 9.18
N THR A 190 -0.99 -16.52 9.50
CA THR A 190 -1.82 -15.84 8.52
C THR A 190 -1.30 -14.43 8.39
N TYR A 191 -0.78 -14.08 7.21
CA TYR A 191 -0.28 -12.74 6.97
C TYR A 191 -1.34 -11.83 6.35
N LEU A 192 -1.31 -10.57 6.76
CA LEU A 192 -2.18 -9.51 6.27
C LEU A 192 -1.33 -8.25 6.01
N SER A 193 -1.53 -7.57 4.88
CA SER A 193 -0.84 -6.30 4.62
C SER A 193 -1.60 -5.13 5.25
N GLY A 194 -0.89 -4.23 5.92
CA GLY A 194 -1.43 -3.02 6.51
C GLY A 194 -2.06 -2.14 5.44
N ARG A 195 -3.27 -1.63 5.72
CA ARG A 195 -4.00 -0.79 4.76
C ARG A 195 -4.49 0.50 5.38
N SER A 196 -5.00 0.46 6.61
CA SER A 196 -5.52 1.67 7.23
C SER A 196 -5.62 1.59 8.74
N PHE A 197 -5.64 2.75 9.37
CA PHE A 197 -6.01 2.91 10.78
C PHE A 197 -6.76 4.22 11.01
N LEU A 198 -7.47 4.31 12.13
CA LEU A 198 -8.02 5.56 12.66
C LEU A 198 -7.18 6.08 13.83
N LEU A 199 -6.90 7.37 13.86
CA LEU A 199 -6.16 8.01 14.97
C LEU A 199 -6.98 8.03 16.27
N GLU A 200 -8.31 8.09 16.16
CA GLU A 200 -9.19 8.12 17.31
C GLU A 200 -9.60 6.70 17.74
N GLN A 201 -9.20 6.33 18.95
CA GLN A 201 -9.67 5.11 19.61
C GLN A 201 -11.14 5.25 19.99
N SER A 202 -11.88 4.14 19.93
CA SER A 202 -13.21 4.05 20.49
C SER A 202 -13.19 4.28 22.02
N PRO A 203 -14.31 4.69 22.64
CA PRO A 203 -14.40 4.83 24.10
C PRO A 203 -14.03 3.54 24.87
N GLU A 204 -14.18 2.39 24.23
CA GLU A 204 -13.85 1.06 24.75
C GLU A 204 -12.35 0.70 24.59
N GLY A 205 -11.55 1.56 23.95
CA GLY A 205 -10.12 1.38 23.73
C GLY A 205 -9.77 0.56 22.47
N TYR A 206 -10.68 0.48 21.51
CA TYR A 206 -10.45 -0.21 20.23
C TYR A 206 -10.05 0.77 19.13
N THR A 207 -9.11 0.39 18.28
CA THR A 207 -8.70 1.18 17.11
C THR A 207 -9.10 0.45 15.84
N PRO A 208 -9.99 1.00 15.00
CA PRO A 208 -10.22 0.44 13.68
C PRO A 208 -8.92 0.36 12.89
N VAL A 209 -8.57 -0.85 12.46
CA VAL A 209 -7.39 -1.16 11.65
C VAL A 209 -7.85 -2.08 10.54
N TYR A 210 -7.59 -1.73 9.29
CA TYR A 210 -7.98 -2.58 8.16
C TYR A 210 -6.75 -3.12 7.46
N PHE A 211 -6.92 -4.31 6.90
CA PHE A 211 -5.85 -5.00 6.21
C PHE A 211 -6.28 -5.42 4.81
N ALA A 212 -5.33 -5.46 3.89
CA ALA A 212 -5.48 -6.26 2.68
C ALA A 212 -5.39 -7.73 3.05
N TRP A 213 -6.33 -8.53 2.56
CA TRP A 213 -6.46 -9.93 2.90
C TRP A 213 -6.65 -10.79 1.66
N ALA A 214 -5.84 -11.85 1.54
CA ALA A 214 -5.85 -12.78 0.42
C ALA A 214 -7.10 -13.67 0.32
N GLU A 215 -8.06 -13.59 1.25
CA GLU A 215 -9.31 -14.33 1.10
C GLU A 215 -10.15 -13.73 -0.03
N GLU A 216 -10.61 -14.58 -0.96
CA GLU A 216 -11.40 -14.19 -2.13
C GLU A 216 -12.62 -13.35 -1.75
N ASP A 217 -12.79 -12.20 -2.43
CA ASP A 217 -14.05 -11.49 -2.46
C ASP A 217 -15.00 -12.10 -3.49
N ARG A 218 -15.88 -12.98 -3.01
CA ARG A 218 -16.89 -13.63 -3.86
C ARG A 218 -17.91 -12.68 -4.48
N TRP A 219 -17.92 -11.41 -4.07
CA TRP A 219 -18.80 -10.38 -4.62
C TRP A 219 -18.12 -9.50 -5.66
N ALA A 220 -16.78 -9.54 -5.74
CA ALA A 220 -16.02 -8.89 -6.79
C ALA A 220 -15.91 -9.80 -8.03
N SER A 221 -15.65 -9.19 -9.19
CA SER A 221 -15.34 -9.94 -10.40
C SER A 221 -13.84 -10.21 -10.49
N GLY A 222 -13.46 -11.42 -10.90
CA GLY A 222 -12.06 -11.83 -11.01
C GLY A 222 -11.61 -12.65 -9.80
N HIS A 223 -10.31 -12.77 -9.61
CA HIS A 223 -9.69 -13.39 -8.42
C HIS A 223 -9.13 -12.30 -7.53
N GLN A 224 -10.03 -11.60 -6.83
CA GLN A 224 -9.68 -10.41 -6.06
C GLN A 224 -9.66 -10.77 -4.57
N GLY A 225 -8.62 -10.35 -3.89
CA GLY A 225 -8.60 -10.34 -2.43
C GLY A 225 -9.61 -9.33 -1.90
N LYS A 226 -9.69 -9.19 -0.59
CA LYS A 226 -10.62 -8.25 0.04
C LYS A 226 -9.97 -7.42 1.13
N VAL A 227 -10.66 -6.34 1.48
CA VAL A 227 -10.34 -5.60 2.69
C VAL A 227 -10.94 -6.33 3.89
N LEU A 228 -10.09 -6.67 4.86
CA LEU A 228 -10.52 -7.09 6.18
C LEU A 228 -10.74 -5.84 7.02
N GLU A 229 -12.01 -5.46 7.17
CA GLU A 229 -12.40 -4.42 8.14
C GLU A 229 -12.40 -5.02 9.55
N THR A 230 -11.53 -4.52 10.42
CA THR A 230 -11.36 -5.02 11.79
C THR A 230 -11.00 -3.89 12.78
N ILE A 231 -10.85 -4.27 14.04
CA ILE A 231 -10.43 -3.45 15.17
C ILE A 231 -9.24 -4.12 15.87
N GLY A 232 -8.32 -3.28 16.33
CA GLY A 232 -7.16 -3.64 17.12
C GLY A 232 -7.29 -3.17 18.57
N LYS A 233 -6.58 -3.84 19.48
CA LYS A 233 -6.48 -3.45 20.89
C LYS A 233 -5.14 -3.83 21.49
N MET A 234 -4.78 -3.18 22.59
CA MET A 234 -3.63 -3.57 23.42
C MET A 234 -4.11 -4.23 24.72
N ASP A 235 -3.64 -5.45 25.02
CA ASP A 235 -3.93 -6.16 26.28
C ASP A 235 -2.93 -7.30 26.60
N PRO A 236 -1.82 -7.09 27.31
CA PRO A 236 -0.83 -6.02 27.13
C PRO A 236 -0.08 -6.09 25.78
N GLN A 237 -0.36 -7.11 24.97
CA GLN A 237 0.16 -7.29 23.61
C GLN A 237 -0.86 -6.78 22.57
N PHE A 238 -0.45 -6.72 21.30
CA PHE A 238 -1.32 -6.26 20.23
C PHE A 238 -2.22 -7.38 19.70
N PHE A 239 -3.53 -7.19 19.77
CA PHE A 239 -4.53 -8.12 19.24
C PHE A 239 -5.39 -7.45 18.17
N VAL A 240 -5.87 -8.24 17.22
CA VAL A 240 -6.88 -7.82 16.23
C VAL A 240 -8.05 -8.78 16.21
N GLU A 241 -9.25 -8.29 15.87
CA GLU A 241 -10.40 -9.15 15.66
C GLU A 241 -10.26 -9.88 14.31
N TYR A 242 -10.14 -11.20 14.34
CA TYR A 242 -10.02 -12.00 13.12
C TYR A 242 -11.00 -13.17 13.19
N ARG A 243 -11.91 -13.23 12.20
CA ARG A 243 -12.93 -14.29 12.08
C ARG A 243 -13.79 -14.51 13.34
N GLY A 244 -14.00 -13.47 14.12
CA GLY A 244 -14.85 -13.47 15.32
C GLY A 244 -14.12 -13.82 16.63
N ASP A 245 -12.80 -14.01 16.57
CA ASP A 245 -11.95 -14.22 17.73
C ASP A 245 -10.87 -13.12 17.83
N TRP A 246 -10.27 -12.95 19.01
CA TRP A 246 -9.14 -12.04 19.20
C TRP A 246 -7.84 -12.79 18.96
N GLU A 247 -7.14 -12.44 17.90
CA GLU A 247 -5.88 -13.07 17.52
C GLU A 247 -4.70 -12.16 17.86
N LEU A 248 -3.63 -12.74 18.38
CA LEU A 248 -2.39 -12.04 18.69
C LEU A 248 -1.68 -11.70 17.37
N VAL A 249 -1.24 -10.44 17.25
CA VAL A 249 -0.25 -10.06 16.24
C VAL A 249 1.12 -10.42 16.80
N GLU A 250 1.62 -11.60 16.43
CA GLU A 250 2.92 -12.10 16.93
C GLU A 250 4.11 -11.47 16.21
N PHE A 251 3.89 -11.09 14.96
CA PHE A 251 4.92 -10.65 14.04
C PHE A 251 4.42 -9.43 13.28
N MET A 252 5.30 -8.45 13.09
CA MET A 252 5.07 -7.36 12.17
C MET A 252 6.36 -7.06 11.40
N LEU A 253 6.22 -6.84 10.11
CA LEU A 253 7.27 -6.47 9.19
C LEU A 253 6.95 -5.09 8.63
N ALA A 254 7.91 -4.18 8.63
CA ALA A 254 7.79 -2.90 7.94
C ALA A 254 8.93 -2.74 6.95
N LEU A 255 8.58 -2.59 5.68
CA LEU A 255 9.51 -2.26 4.60
C LEU A 255 9.57 -0.74 4.46
N SER A 256 10.74 -0.17 4.73
CA SER A 256 10.94 1.27 4.85
C SER A 256 12.03 1.73 3.89
N PRO A 257 11.80 2.74 3.04
CA PRO A 257 12.89 3.42 2.33
C PRO A 257 13.93 3.99 3.29
N THR A 258 15.22 3.97 2.93
CA THR A 258 16.32 4.52 3.75
C THR A 258 16.39 6.04 3.69
N GLU A 259 16.02 6.62 2.56
CA GLU A 259 15.82 8.05 2.42
C GLU A 259 14.34 8.33 2.66
N GLU A 260 14.01 8.97 3.79
CA GLU A 260 12.82 9.81 3.81
C GLU A 260 13.00 10.77 2.63
N HIS A 261 12.08 10.75 1.66
CA HIS A 261 11.94 11.91 0.79
C HIS A 261 11.59 13.06 1.73
N GLU A 262 12.61 13.81 2.19
CA GLU A 262 12.42 14.99 3.00
C GLU A 262 11.33 15.79 2.30
N ILE A 263 10.23 16.07 3.00
CA ILE A 263 9.30 17.11 2.56
C ILE A 263 10.19 18.35 2.46
N GLY A 264 10.60 18.67 1.23
CA GLY A 264 11.64 19.65 0.98
C GLY A 264 11.24 20.95 1.62
N SER A 265 11.86 21.29 2.75
CA SER A 265 11.72 22.62 3.36
C SER A 265 12.48 23.67 2.55
N GLN A 266 13.30 23.21 1.60
CA GLN A 266 13.93 24.04 0.59
C GLN A 266 12.95 24.23 -0.56
N GLU A 267 12.64 25.49 -0.84
CA GLU A 267 11.98 25.91 -2.07
C GLU A 267 12.79 25.32 -3.24
N HIS A 268 12.21 24.35 -3.95
CA HIS A 268 12.84 23.81 -5.15
C HIS A 268 12.86 24.93 -6.18
N ILE A 269 14.05 25.33 -6.63
CA ILE A 269 14.22 26.34 -7.67
C ILE A 269 14.56 25.57 -8.95
N CYS A 270 13.73 25.73 -9.99
CA CYS A 270 14.04 25.15 -11.30
C CYS A 270 15.46 25.54 -11.74
N PRO A 271 16.34 24.57 -12.05
CA PRO A 271 17.71 24.85 -12.49
C PRO A 271 17.79 25.78 -13.70
N GLU A 272 18.84 26.63 -13.76
CA GLU A 272 19.03 27.59 -14.87
C GLU A 272 19.20 26.92 -16.24
N ASP A 273 19.58 25.64 -16.27
CA ASP A 273 19.78 24.82 -17.47
C ASP A 273 18.54 24.01 -17.87
N ALA A 274 17.38 24.25 -17.25
CA ALA A 274 16.13 23.66 -17.66
C ALA A 274 15.78 24.00 -19.12
N ILE A 275 15.39 22.99 -19.88
CA ILE A 275 15.04 23.12 -21.30
C ILE A 275 13.61 23.63 -21.50
N ALA A 276 12.77 23.50 -20.47
CA ALA A 276 11.44 24.09 -20.42
C ALA A 276 11.09 24.47 -18.99
N TYR A 277 10.37 25.58 -18.86
CA TYR A 277 9.88 26.11 -17.60
C TYR A 277 8.50 26.72 -17.82
N HIS A 278 7.52 26.35 -17.01
CA HIS A 278 6.17 26.89 -17.12
C HIS A 278 5.51 27.02 -15.74
N VAL A 279 4.85 28.14 -15.50
CA VAL A 279 4.06 28.37 -14.29
C VAL A 279 2.60 28.56 -14.69
N THR A 280 1.76 27.65 -14.20
CA THR A 280 0.31 27.74 -14.37
C THR A 280 -0.34 28.10 -13.05
N THR A 281 -1.12 29.17 -13.02
CA THR A 281 -2.01 29.47 -11.89
C THR A 281 -3.44 29.08 -12.25
N THR A 282 -4.00 28.13 -11.52
CA THR A 282 -5.38 27.67 -11.69
C THR A 282 -6.24 28.22 -10.57
N ALA A 283 -7.22 29.07 -10.91
CA ALA A 283 -8.22 29.52 -9.95
C ALA A 283 -9.27 28.41 -9.74
N THR A 284 -9.45 27.98 -8.50
CA THR A 284 -10.47 27.00 -8.11
C THR A 284 -11.57 27.67 -7.30
N ARG A 285 -12.66 26.95 -7.01
CA ARG A 285 -13.72 27.45 -6.11
C ARG A 285 -13.27 27.62 -4.65
N TYR A 286 -12.09 27.12 -4.30
CA TYR A 286 -11.56 27.10 -2.93
C TYR A 286 -10.35 28.01 -2.73
N GLY A 287 -9.73 28.48 -3.81
CA GLY A 287 -8.55 29.33 -3.80
C GLY A 287 -7.76 29.15 -5.10
N ASP A 288 -6.60 29.78 -5.17
CA ASP A 288 -5.70 29.65 -6.31
C ASP A 288 -4.65 28.59 -6.03
N VAL A 289 -4.24 27.85 -7.06
CA VAL A 289 -3.10 26.92 -6.99
C VAL A 289 -2.13 27.30 -8.07
N GLN A 290 -0.84 27.32 -7.74
CA GLN A 290 0.22 27.55 -8.70
C GLN A 290 1.00 26.25 -8.90
N VAL A 291 1.10 25.80 -10.14
CA VAL A 291 1.95 24.68 -10.53
C VAL A 291 3.11 25.25 -11.32
N GLU A 292 4.30 25.05 -10.80
CA GLU A 292 5.54 25.24 -11.54
C GLU A 292 5.96 23.90 -12.13
N GLU A 293 6.25 23.89 -13.42
CA GLU A 293 6.80 22.75 -14.16
C GLU A 293 8.19 23.11 -14.66
N CYS A 294 9.15 22.24 -14.38
CA CYS A 294 10.54 22.36 -14.79
C CYS A 294 10.95 21.09 -15.53
N VAL A 295 11.55 21.22 -16.72
CA VAL A 295 12.02 20.08 -17.51
C VAL A 295 13.53 20.14 -17.66
N LEU A 296 14.20 19.12 -17.14
CA LEU A 296 15.64 18.92 -17.30
C LEU A 296 15.89 17.87 -18.38
N ARG A 297 16.97 18.02 -19.14
CA ARG A 297 17.38 17.03 -20.13
C ARG A 297 18.77 16.50 -19.80
N ASP A 298 18.86 15.19 -19.64
CA ASP A 298 20.13 14.47 -19.56
C ASP A 298 20.20 13.40 -20.66
N GLY A 299 21.01 13.65 -21.68
CA GLY A 299 21.10 12.80 -22.86
C GLY A 299 19.76 12.70 -23.61
N ASP A 300 19.22 11.48 -23.68
CA ASP A 300 17.95 11.15 -24.33
C ASP A 300 16.75 11.14 -23.34
N TYR A 301 16.97 11.50 -22.08
CA TYR A 301 15.95 11.51 -21.03
C TYR A 301 15.54 12.94 -20.67
N ASP A 302 14.22 13.14 -20.55
CA ASP A 302 13.63 14.37 -20.02
C ASP A 302 13.06 14.08 -18.62
N THR A 303 13.50 14.82 -17.61
CA THR A 303 12.97 14.76 -16.24
C THR A 303 12.00 15.92 -16.04
N TYR A 304 10.77 15.60 -15.66
CA TYR A 304 9.72 16.58 -15.36
C TYR A 304 9.57 16.73 -13.86
N ILE A 305 9.69 17.96 -13.36
CA ILE A 305 9.56 18.31 -11.95
C ILE A 305 8.37 19.25 -11.82
N TRP A 306 7.39 18.87 -10.99
CA TRP A 306 6.24 19.72 -10.67
C TRP A 306 6.30 20.18 -9.22
N ILE A 307 6.17 21.49 -9.01
CA ILE A 307 6.06 22.10 -7.70
C ILE A 307 4.69 22.76 -7.59
N VAL A 308 3.91 22.32 -6.61
CA VAL A 308 2.60 22.91 -6.33
C VAL A 308 2.72 23.87 -5.14
N THR A 309 2.53 25.15 -5.38
CA THR A 309 2.62 26.23 -4.38
C THR A 309 1.29 26.96 -4.23
N ASN A 310 1.19 27.78 -3.18
CA ASN A 310 0.03 28.62 -2.87
C ASN A 310 -1.28 27.88 -2.61
N ILE A 311 -1.25 26.64 -2.12
CA ILE A 311 -2.46 25.93 -1.66
C ILE A 311 -3.01 26.65 -0.42
N SER A 312 -3.92 27.60 -0.64
CA SER A 312 -4.51 28.43 0.43
C SER A 312 -5.76 27.81 1.04
N TYR A 313 -6.03 26.54 0.76
CA TYR A 313 -7.25 25.87 1.13
C TYR A 313 -7.04 24.38 1.38
N VAL A 314 -7.93 23.81 2.18
CA VAL A 314 -8.07 22.37 2.37
C VAL A 314 -9.49 22.03 1.96
N ALA A 315 -9.66 21.15 0.97
CA ALA A 315 -10.96 20.66 0.54
C ALA A 315 -11.13 19.23 1.06
N ASP A 316 -12.15 18.99 1.87
CA ASP A 316 -12.44 17.66 2.44
C ASP A 316 -11.22 17.02 3.15
N GLY A 317 -10.47 17.83 3.90
CA GLY A 317 -9.29 17.38 4.65
C GLY A 317 -8.00 17.27 3.84
N CYS A 318 -8.03 17.46 2.52
CA CYS A 318 -6.85 17.35 1.66
C CYS A 318 -6.59 18.61 0.81
N GLY A 319 -5.34 19.10 0.82
CA GLY A 319 -4.90 20.25 0.01
C GLY A 319 -4.52 19.90 -1.43
N LEU A 320 -4.08 18.66 -1.68
CA LEU A 320 -3.55 18.19 -2.97
C LEU A 320 -4.48 17.24 -3.72
N CYS A 321 -5.36 16.51 -3.02
CA CYS A 321 -6.19 15.43 -3.58
C CYS A 321 -7.23 15.92 -4.61
N SER A 322 -7.52 17.23 -4.65
CA SER A 322 -8.41 17.83 -5.65
C SER A 322 -7.67 18.32 -6.90
N TYR A 323 -6.35 18.15 -6.96
CA TYR A 323 -5.50 18.68 -8.03
C TYR A 323 -5.07 17.56 -8.96
N ILE A 324 -5.66 17.52 -10.16
CA ILE A 324 -5.13 16.75 -11.29
C ILE A 324 -3.97 17.58 -11.83
N VAL A 325 -2.73 17.08 -11.77
CA VAL A 325 -1.61 17.70 -12.49
C VAL A 325 -1.98 17.67 -13.97
N PRO A 326 -2.28 18.81 -14.61
CA PRO A 326 -2.72 18.80 -15.98
C PRO A 326 -1.55 18.36 -16.85
N ASN A 327 -1.76 17.30 -17.62
CA ASN A 327 -0.81 16.86 -18.65
C ASN A 327 -0.49 18.06 -19.57
N PRO A 328 0.76 18.53 -19.64
CA PRO A 328 1.12 19.75 -20.34
C PRO A 328 1.08 19.55 -21.86
N LEU A 329 -0.09 19.75 -22.46
CA LEU A 329 -0.17 20.12 -23.88
C LEU A 329 0.47 21.52 -24.03
N PRO A 330 1.60 21.70 -24.76
CA PRO A 330 1.84 21.13 -26.08
C PRO A 330 3.23 20.46 -26.27
N LEU A 331 3.90 20.01 -25.21
CA LEU A 331 5.18 19.30 -25.39
C LEU A 331 4.90 17.84 -25.77
N PRO A 332 5.37 17.35 -26.93
CA PRO A 332 5.19 15.96 -27.32
C PRO A 332 6.09 15.09 -26.44
N THR A 333 5.56 14.60 -25.32
CA THR A 333 6.16 13.51 -24.55
C THR A 333 6.07 12.24 -25.39
N VAL A 334 7.21 11.56 -25.61
CA VAL A 334 7.28 10.39 -26.52
C VAL A 334 6.57 9.16 -25.95
N SER A 335 6.32 9.11 -24.64
CA SER A 335 5.57 8.02 -24.00
C SER A 335 5.31 8.34 -22.52
N HIS A 336 4.05 8.57 -22.16
CA HIS A 336 3.54 8.17 -20.85
C HIS A 336 2.70 6.92 -21.14
N TRP A 337 3.26 5.75 -20.87
CA TRP A 337 2.52 4.49 -20.74
C TRP A 337 2.66 4.06 -19.30
#